data_AF-A0A430HFN0-F1
#
_entry.id   AF-A0A430HFN0-F1
#
_cell.length_a   1.000
_cell.length_b   1.000
_cell.length_c   1.000
_cell.angle_alpha   90.00
_cell.angle_beta   90.00
_cell.angle_gamma   90.00
#
_symmetry.space_group_name_H-M   'P 1'
#
loop_
_entity.id
_entity.type
_entity.pdbx_description
1 polymer ?
#
loop_
_entity_poly.entity_id
_entity_poly.type
_entity_poly.pdbx_seq_one_letter_code
_entity_poly.pdbx_strand_id
1 'polypeptide(L)'
;MNTPGKKDSVIFNLGGRQQVLALRIAAIAGAVLSLAALAPFIWGAVSGGLGLLALALIGGAGVALFQALPLLGQKLENRLLAARKAEARANPIEQLQNFLMQKRQRVVAFKQSVVRIGAQIKSMSDMIEERKRQKPGYDASRQENAVKAMREAHVVLVVKYKNAELALVQLSEVVEDKKFEWRFGQAGQAALQNLNATSGQELLNQMLADEAFDSVRDNFNQVFSELEMEAEKLSRTSTLSFEDGMTIDLASIRIDNTETARS
;
A
#
# COMPACT_ATOMS: atom_id res chain seq x y z
N MET A 1 -19.78 56.40 11.77
CA MET A 1 -20.92 55.52 11.45
C MET A 1 -20.42 54.09 11.51
N ASN A 2 -20.96 53.32 12.46
CA ASN A 2 -20.50 52.01 12.91
C ASN A 2 -21.50 50.96 12.38
N THR A 3 -21.07 49.87 11.74
CA THR A 3 -21.89 48.69 11.39
C THR A 3 -20.99 47.53 10.92
N PRO A 4 -21.44 46.26 11.01
CA PRO A 4 -20.67 45.23 11.73
C PRO A 4 -20.40 43.93 10.94
N GLY A 5 -19.53 43.09 11.51
CA GLY A 5 -19.78 41.64 11.59
C GLY A 5 -19.41 40.78 10.39
N LYS A 6 -18.11 40.47 10.24
CA LYS A 6 -17.62 39.33 9.46
C LYS A 6 -18.08 38.04 10.16
N LYS A 7 -18.92 37.23 9.51
CA LYS A 7 -19.31 35.90 10.00
C LYS A 7 -18.25 34.90 9.57
N ASP A 8 -17.44 34.45 10.52
CA ASP A 8 -16.55 33.31 10.35
C ASP A 8 -17.38 32.03 10.25
N SER A 9 -17.42 31.43 9.07
CA SER A 9 -17.97 30.10 8.86
C SER A 9 -17.02 29.07 9.47
N VAL A 10 -17.35 28.64 10.70
CA VAL A 10 -16.67 27.54 11.38
C VAL A 10 -16.99 26.23 10.66
N ILE A 11 -16.10 25.78 9.78
CA ILE A 11 -16.15 24.44 9.22
C ILE A 11 -15.56 23.50 10.27
N PHE A 12 -16.42 22.84 11.04
CA PHE A 12 -16.04 21.77 11.96
C PHE A 12 -15.56 20.55 11.18
N ASN A 13 -14.25 20.42 11.04
CA ASN A 13 -13.62 19.19 10.56
C ASN A 13 -13.54 18.19 11.74
N LEU A 14 -14.56 17.34 11.87
CA LEU A 14 -14.65 16.31 12.90
C LEU A 14 -13.99 15.03 12.38
N GLY A 15 -12.77 14.75 12.86
CA GLY A 15 -12.00 13.55 12.54
C GLY A 15 -12.78 12.25 12.81
N GLY A 16 -12.47 11.19 12.07
CA GLY A 16 -13.27 9.96 11.95
C GLY A 16 -13.70 9.26 13.24
N ARG A 17 -13.03 9.53 14.38
CA ARG A 17 -13.47 9.06 15.71
C ARG A 17 -14.73 9.77 16.23
N GLN A 18 -14.87 11.06 15.96
CA GLN A 18 -16.03 11.85 16.40
C GLN A 18 -17.27 11.57 15.53
N GLN A 19 -17.10 11.24 14.25
CA GLN A 19 -18.20 10.84 13.38
C GLN A 19 -18.81 9.51 13.82
N VAL A 20 -17.98 8.54 14.26
CA VAL A 20 -18.45 7.27 14.81
C VAL A 20 -19.18 7.48 16.15
N LEU A 21 -18.70 8.38 17.00
CA LEU A 21 -19.38 8.76 18.25
C LEU A 21 -20.72 9.46 18.00
N ALA A 22 -20.76 10.41 17.07
CA ALA A 22 -21.97 11.13 16.70
C ALA A 22 -23.03 10.18 16.11
N LEU A 23 -22.62 9.23 15.26
CA LEU A 23 -23.52 8.23 14.70
C LEU A 23 -24.06 7.29 15.79
N ARG A 24 -23.24 6.89 16.77
CA ARG A 24 -23.66 6.07 17.92
C ARG A 24 -24.63 6.83 18.83
N ILE A 25 -24.36 8.09 19.13
CA ILE A 25 -25.25 8.94 19.94
C ILE A 25 -26.58 9.17 19.22
N ALA A 26 -26.55 9.44 17.91
CA ALA A 26 -27.76 9.58 17.10
C ALA A 26 -28.58 8.29 17.04
N ALA A 27 -27.94 7.13 16.94
CA ALA A 27 -28.60 5.82 16.96
C ALA A 27 -29.24 5.53 18.34
N ILE A 28 -28.55 5.84 19.43
CA ILE A 28 -29.08 5.69 20.80
C ILE A 28 -30.26 6.63 21.02
N ALA A 29 -30.14 7.90 20.61
CA ALA A 29 -31.21 8.89 20.72
C ALA A 29 -32.44 8.48 19.89
N GLY A 30 -32.23 7.98 18.67
CA GLY A 30 -33.30 7.45 17.81
C GLY A 30 -33.99 6.23 18.44
N ALA A 31 -33.23 5.29 19.00
CA ALA A 31 -33.77 4.13 19.68
C ALA A 31 -34.61 4.52 20.92
N VAL A 32 -34.10 5.44 21.74
CA VAL A 32 -34.82 5.94 22.93
C VAL A 32 -36.10 6.67 22.56
N LEU A 33 -36.07 7.52 21.53
CA LEU A 33 -37.27 8.23 21.05
C LEU A 33 -38.32 7.26 20.48
N SER A 34 -37.89 6.21 19.76
CA SER A 34 -38.81 5.19 19.26
C SER A 34 -39.45 4.35 20.38
N LEU A 35 -38.69 4.02 21.43
CA LEU A 35 -39.20 3.35 22.64
C LEU A 35 -40.17 4.23 23.43
N ALA A 36 -39.85 5.52 23.56
CA ALA A 36 -40.71 6.49 24.23
C ALA A 36 -42.04 6.71 23.49
N ALA A 37 -42.03 6.69 22.15
CA ALA A 37 -43.25 6.78 21.34
C ALA A 37 -44.16 5.55 21.47
N LEU A 38 -43.59 4.38 21.78
CA LEU A 38 -44.33 3.13 22.01
C LEU A 38 -44.84 2.97 23.45
N ALA A 39 -44.32 3.76 24.40
CA ALA A 39 -44.68 3.69 25.82
C ALA A 39 -46.21 3.80 26.11
N PRO A 40 -47.00 4.65 25.43
CA PRO A 40 -48.45 4.73 25.69
C PRO A 40 -49.21 3.46 25.26
N PHE A 41 -48.74 2.80 24.20
CA PHE A 41 -49.34 1.57 23.68
C PHE A 41 -49.05 0.37 24.58
N ILE A 42 -47.87 0.33 25.22
CA ILE A 42 -47.50 -0.71 26.18
C ILE A 42 -48.40 -0.62 27.42
N TRP A 43 -48.64 0.59 27.95
CA TRP A 43 -49.51 0.78 29.11
C TRP A 43 -50.98 0.40 28.83
N GLY A 44 -51.46 0.67 27.62
CA GLY A 44 -52.80 0.26 27.16
C GLY A 44 -52.94 -1.24 26.89
N ALA A 45 -51.84 -1.95 26.58
CA ALA A 45 -51.87 -3.37 26.24
C ALA A 45 -51.69 -4.30 27.44
N VAL A 46 -51.12 -3.81 28.54
CA VAL A 46 -50.96 -4.54 29.83
C VAL A 46 -52.32 -4.75 30.53
N SER A 47 -53.34 -3.94 30.25
CA SER A 47 -54.66 -4.05 30.89
C SER A 47 -55.69 -4.92 30.14
N GLY A 48 -55.42 -5.39 28.92
CA GLY A 48 -56.45 -5.96 28.03
C GLY A 48 -56.10 -7.21 27.22
N GLY A 49 -55.03 -7.96 27.55
CA GLY A 49 -54.67 -9.22 26.86
C GLY A 49 -54.09 -9.05 25.43
N LEU A 50 -54.16 -7.86 24.84
CA LEU A 50 -53.60 -7.52 23.53
C LEU A 50 -52.07 -7.26 23.55
N GLY A 51 -51.44 -7.23 24.72
CA GLY A 51 -49.99 -7.00 24.89
C GLY A 51 -49.10 -8.00 24.16
N LEU A 52 -49.53 -9.25 24.02
CA LEU A 52 -48.77 -10.27 23.29
C LEU A 52 -48.76 -10.03 21.78
N LEU A 53 -49.83 -9.50 21.19
CA LEU A 53 -49.88 -9.15 19.77
C LEU A 53 -48.99 -7.94 19.45
N ALA A 54 -48.99 -6.93 20.33
CA ALA A 54 -48.10 -5.79 20.19
C ALA A 54 -46.62 -6.19 20.30
N LEU A 55 -46.28 -7.06 21.27
CA LEU A 55 -44.92 -7.59 21.42
C LEU A 55 -44.51 -8.48 20.24
N ALA A 56 -45.43 -9.28 19.69
CA ALA A 56 -45.16 -10.10 18.49
C ALA A 56 -44.95 -9.24 17.23
N LEU A 57 -45.70 -8.16 17.05
CA LEU A 57 -45.53 -7.23 15.93
C LEU A 57 -44.22 -6.43 16.04
N ILE A 58 -43.88 -5.95 17.23
CA ILE A 58 -42.63 -5.21 17.48
C ILE A 58 -41.42 -6.15 17.38
N GLY A 59 -41.51 -7.36 17.93
CA GLY A 59 -40.48 -8.39 17.81
C GLY A 59 -40.28 -8.87 16.37
N GLY A 60 -41.37 -9.11 15.62
CA GLY A 60 -41.33 -9.49 14.21
C GLY A 60 -40.75 -8.40 13.31
N ALA A 61 -41.15 -7.15 13.51
CA ALA A 61 -40.57 -6.00 12.80
C ALA A 61 -39.08 -5.80 13.14
N GLY A 62 -38.70 -5.99 14.40
CA GLY A 62 -37.31 -5.95 14.85
C GLY A 62 -36.43 -7.00 14.18
N VAL A 63 -36.88 -8.26 14.14
CA VAL A 63 -36.14 -9.37 13.50
C VAL A 63 -36.01 -9.15 11.98
N ALA A 64 -37.05 -8.66 11.31
CA ALA A 64 -37.00 -8.34 9.89
C ALA A 64 -36.00 -7.19 9.57
N LEU A 65 -35.94 -6.16 10.40
CA LEU A 65 -34.97 -5.06 10.28
C LEU A 65 -33.53 -5.52 10.55
N PHE A 66 -33.32 -6.38 11.55
CA PHE A 66 -32.01 -6.96 11.84
C PHE A 66 -31.51 -7.92 10.75
N GLN A 67 -32.40 -8.63 10.06
CA GLN A 67 -32.04 -9.45 8.89
C GLN A 67 -31.79 -8.61 7.61
N ALA A 68 -32.40 -7.44 7.48
CA ALA A 68 -32.18 -6.54 6.34
C ALA A 68 -30.91 -5.66 6.48
N LEU A 69 -30.45 -5.41 7.71
CA LEU A 69 -29.21 -4.69 8.03
C LEU A 69 -27.96 -5.22 7.29
N PRO A 70 -27.66 -6.54 7.25
CA PRO A 70 -26.51 -7.03 6.50
C PRO A 70 -26.61 -6.77 4.99
N LEU A 71 -27.82 -6.78 4.41
CA LEU A 71 -28.03 -6.50 2.98
C LEU A 71 -27.86 -5.00 2.64
N LEU A 72 -28.24 -4.10 3.56
CA LEU A 72 -28.01 -2.66 3.41
C LEU A 72 -26.54 -2.29 3.61
N GLY A 73 -25.85 -2.95 4.55
CA GLY A 73 -24.41 -2.81 4.78
C GLY A 73 -23.60 -3.16 3.53
N GLN A 74 -23.89 -4.30 2.89
CA GLN A 74 -23.21 -4.71 1.65
C GLN A 74 -23.39 -3.71 0.50
N LYS A 75 -24.58 -3.14 0.31
CA LYS A 75 -24.83 -2.15 -0.76
C LYS A 75 -24.12 -0.81 -0.49
N LEU A 76 -24.05 -0.39 0.77
CA LEU A 76 -23.31 0.81 1.17
C LEU A 76 -21.80 0.62 1.04
N GLU A 77 -21.27 -0.54 1.42
CA GLU A 77 -19.87 -0.91 1.20
C GLU A 77 -19.52 -0.94 -0.29
N ASN A 78 -20.37 -1.54 -1.12
CA ASN A 78 -20.16 -1.55 -2.57
C ASN A 78 -20.20 -0.14 -3.18
N ARG A 79 -21.08 0.75 -2.71
CA ARG A 79 -21.11 2.15 -3.15
C ARG A 79 -19.91 2.95 -2.67
N LEU A 80 -19.47 2.75 -1.43
CA LEU A 80 -18.26 3.37 -0.89
C LEU A 80 -17.02 2.90 -1.65
N LEU A 81 -16.92 1.59 -1.92
CA LEU A 81 -15.84 1.01 -2.71
C LEU A 81 -15.87 1.53 -4.14
N ALA A 82 -17.05 1.65 -4.76
CA ALA A 82 -17.21 2.23 -6.09
C ALA A 82 -16.81 3.71 -6.13
N ALA A 83 -17.18 4.49 -5.11
CA ALA A 83 -16.78 5.90 -4.99
C ALA A 83 -15.26 6.05 -4.81
N ARG A 84 -14.63 5.23 -3.96
CA ARG A 84 -13.17 5.19 -3.82
C ARG A 84 -12.45 4.73 -5.08
N LYS A 85 -13.02 3.76 -5.80
CA LYS A 85 -12.51 3.33 -7.11
C LYS A 85 -12.66 4.45 -8.15
N ALA A 86 -13.74 5.23 -8.10
CA ALA A 86 -13.95 6.39 -8.98
C ALA A 86 -12.95 7.52 -8.67
N GLU A 87 -12.69 7.79 -7.40
CA GLU A 87 -11.67 8.75 -6.95
C GLU A 87 -10.25 8.30 -7.32
N ALA A 88 -9.94 6.99 -7.17
CA ALA A 88 -8.67 6.41 -7.62
C ALA A 88 -8.51 6.48 -9.16
N ARG A 89 -9.60 6.30 -9.92
CA ARG A 89 -9.62 6.46 -11.38
C ARG A 89 -9.52 7.91 -11.84
N ALA A 90 -9.80 8.88 -10.97
CA ALA A 90 -9.57 10.29 -11.26
C ALA A 90 -8.07 10.66 -11.17
N ASN A 91 -7.30 9.97 -10.32
CA ASN A 91 -5.86 10.21 -10.11
C ASN A 91 -4.95 8.98 -10.34
N PRO A 92 -5.06 8.25 -11.47
CA PRO A 92 -4.26 7.04 -11.72
C PRO A 92 -2.78 7.38 -11.93
N ILE A 93 -2.49 8.54 -12.52
CA ILE A 93 -1.12 8.98 -12.83
C ILE A 93 -0.32 9.27 -11.55
N GLU A 94 -0.94 9.90 -10.56
CA GLU A 94 -0.28 10.19 -9.28
C GLU A 94 0.05 8.90 -8.51
N GLN A 95 -0.86 7.92 -8.54
CA GLN A 95 -0.62 6.61 -7.93
C GLN A 95 0.53 5.87 -8.61
N LEU A 96 0.60 5.87 -9.94
CA LEU A 96 1.70 5.27 -10.70
C LEU A 96 3.03 5.97 -10.42
N GLN A 97 3.04 7.30 -10.32
CA GLN A 97 4.24 8.07 -9.97
C GLN A 97 4.73 7.74 -8.55
N ASN A 98 3.81 7.69 -7.58
CA ASN A 98 4.13 7.31 -6.21
C ASN A 98 4.66 5.87 -6.12
N PHE A 99 4.04 4.95 -6.86
CA PHE A 99 4.50 3.57 -6.97
C PHE A 99 5.93 3.48 -7.52
N LEU A 100 6.22 4.15 -8.65
CA LEU A 100 7.56 4.19 -9.23
C LEU A 100 8.58 4.81 -8.28
N MET A 101 8.22 5.89 -7.58
CA MET A 101 9.08 6.54 -6.60
C MET A 101 9.44 5.59 -5.45
N GLN A 102 8.45 4.95 -4.85
CA GLN A 102 8.65 4.00 -3.75
C GLN A 102 9.52 2.82 -4.18
N LYS A 103 9.26 2.25 -5.35
CA LYS A 103 10.04 1.13 -5.88
C LYS A 103 11.47 1.55 -6.22
N ARG A 104 11.67 2.74 -6.77
CA ARG A 104 13.01 3.32 -7.00
C ARG A 104 13.81 3.44 -5.71
N GLN A 105 13.21 3.99 -4.65
CA GLN A 105 13.88 4.13 -3.36
C GLN A 105 14.35 2.78 -2.81
N ARG A 106 13.53 1.73 -2.94
CA ARG A 106 13.89 0.37 -2.54
C ARG A 106 15.07 -0.20 -3.34
N VAL A 107 15.11 -0.02 -4.67
CA VAL A 107 16.27 -0.45 -5.49
C VAL A 107 17.55 0.27 -5.06
N VAL A 108 17.46 1.59 -4.82
CA VAL A 108 18.60 2.39 -4.35
C VAL A 108 19.10 1.91 -3.00
N ALA A 109 18.20 1.66 -2.04
CA ALA A 109 18.57 1.14 -0.72
C ALA A 109 19.25 -0.24 -0.83
N PHE A 110 18.70 -1.14 -1.65
CA PHE A 110 19.30 -2.46 -1.88
C PHE A 110 20.69 -2.35 -2.52
N LYS A 111 20.86 -1.50 -3.54
CA LYS A 111 22.16 -1.22 -4.17
C LYS A 111 23.19 -0.72 -3.17
N GLN A 112 22.82 0.20 -2.28
CA GLN A 112 23.71 0.71 -1.24
C GLN A 112 24.18 -0.41 -0.29
N SER A 113 23.27 -1.31 0.09
CA SER A 113 23.60 -2.49 0.90
C SER A 113 24.57 -3.42 0.18
N VAL A 114 24.35 -3.70 -1.11
CA VAL A 114 25.27 -4.53 -1.92
C VAL A 114 26.65 -3.90 -2.00
N VAL A 115 26.76 -2.58 -2.22
CA VAL A 115 28.04 -1.86 -2.22
C VAL A 115 28.75 -1.97 -0.87
N ARG A 116 28.03 -1.86 0.24
CA ARG A 116 28.58 -2.01 1.60
C ARG A 116 29.12 -3.42 1.83
N ILE A 117 28.39 -4.45 1.38
CA ILE A 117 28.84 -5.86 1.43
C ILE A 117 30.13 -6.04 0.63
N GLY A 118 30.20 -5.48 -0.59
CA GLY A 118 31.41 -5.52 -1.41
C GLY A 118 32.63 -4.90 -0.73
N ALA A 119 32.45 -3.78 -0.03
CA ALA A 119 33.51 -3.14 0.74
C ALA A 119 33.97 -4.00 1.93
N GLN A 120 33.05 -4.64 2.65
CA GLN A 120 33.36 -5.55 3.75
C GLN A 120 34.13 -6.79 3.26
N ILE A 121 33.71 -7.39 2.15
CA ILE A 121 34.41 -8.51 1.51
C ILE A 121 35.85 -8.13 1.17
N LYS A 122 36.05 -6.93 0.63
CA LYS A 122 37.39 -6.41 0.34
C LYS A 122 38.22 -6.27 1.61
N SER A 123 37.69 -5.63 2.65
CA SER A 123 38.37 -5.51 3.94
C SER A 123 38.77 -6.86 4.53
N MET A 124 37.89 -7.86 4.48
CA MET A 124 38.22 -9.23 4.92
C MET A 124 39.34 -9.86 4.10
N SER A 125 39.37 -9.62 2.79
CA SER A 125 40.44 -10.08 1.91
C SER A 125 41.78 -9.45 2.31
N ASP A 126 41.79 -8.13 2.51
CA ASP A 126 42.97 -7.36 2.88
C ASP A 126 43.54 -7.82 4.24
N MET A 127 42.66 -8.13 5.22
CA MET A 127 43.07 -8.68 6.52
C MET A 127 43.75 -10.04 6.42
N ILE A 128 43.26 -10.92 5.52
CA ILE A 128 43.85 -12.24 5.29
C ILE A 128 45.25 -12.08 4.67
N GLU A 129 45.37 -11.21 3.64
CA GLU A 129 46.65 -10.95 2.99
C GLU A 129 47.67 -10.36 3.96
N GLU A 130 47.27 -9.39 4.78
CA GLU A 130 48.12 -8.79 5.79
C GLU A 130 48.57 -9.82 6.82
N ARG A 131 47.66 -10.71 7.26
CA ARG A 131 48.02 -11.79 8.18
C ARG A 131 49.05 -12.75 7.59
N LYS A 132 48.93 -13.10 6.31
CA LYS A 132 49.90 -13.96 5.60
C LYS A 132 51.26 -13.28 5.46
N ARG A 133 51.30 -11.96 5.25
CA ARG A 133 52.54 -11.16 5.23
C ARG A 133 53.22 -11.14 6.60
N GLN A 134 52.46 -10.87 7.66
CA GLN A 134 52.98 -10.80 9.03
C GLN A 134 53.43 -12.16 9.59
N LYS A 135 52.78 -13.25 9.16
CA LYS A 135 53.12 -14.62 9.58
C LYS A 135 53.32 -15.53 8.36
N PRO A 136 54.54 -15.54 7.78
CA PRO A 136 54.89 -16.48 6.72
C PRO A 136 54.63 -17.92 7.17
N GLY A 137 53.84 -18.67 6.40
CA GLY A 137 53.42 -20.05 6.73
C GLY A 137 52.09 -20.19 7.47
N TYR A 138 51.37 -19.08 7.74
CA TYR A 138 50.00 -19.15 8.26
C TYR A 138 49.04 -19.77 7.23
N ASP A 139 48.36 -20.85 7.60
CA ASP A 139 47.29 -21.46 6.79
C ASP A 139 46.00 -20.65 6.93
N ALA A 140 45.66 -19.92 5.88
CA ALA A 140 44.44 -19.11 5.78
C ALA A 140 43.37 -19.75 4.86
N SER A 141 43.53 -21.03 4.48
CA SER A 141 42.69 -21.66 3.44
C SER A 141 41.20 -21.60 3.76
N ARG A 142 40.83 -21.73 5.04
CA ARG A 142 39.42 -21.63 5.48
C ARG A 142 38.85 -20.24 5.26
N GLN A 143 39.59 -19.20 5.63
CA GLN A 143 39.19 -17.80 5.49
C GLN A 143 39.13 -17.40 4.01
N GLU A 144 40.09 -17.87 3.20
CA GLU A 144 40.10 -17.65 1.75
C GLU A 144 38.88 -18.28 1.06
N ASN A 145 38.52 -19.52 1.44
CA ASN A 145 37.33 -20.19 0.93
C ASN A 145 36.04 -19.47 1.34
N ALA A 146 35.95 -18.98 2.59
CA ALA A 146 34.79 -18.21 3.04
C ALA A 146 34.64 -16.90 2.27
N VAL A 147 35.72 -16.15 2.09
CA VAL A 147 35.72 -14.90 1.29
C VAL A 147 35.38 -15.16 -0.17
N LYS A 148 35.85 -16.28 -0.74
CA LYS A 148 35.48 -16.70 -2.10
C LYS A 148 33.97 -16.91 -2.23
N ALA A 149 33.36 -17.67 -1.32
CA ALA A 149 31.92 -17.89 -1.31
C ALA A 149 31.13 -16.58 -1.15
N MET A 150 31.61 -15.68 -0.29
CA MET A 150 31.01 -14.34 -0.15
C MET A 150 31.09 -13.51 -1.44
N ARG A 151 32.21 -13.57 -2.18
CA ARG A 151 32.36 -12.90 -3.48
C ARG A 151 31.38 -13.44 -4.51
N GLU A 152 31.22 -14.75 -4.58
CA GLU A 152 30.28 -15.41 -5.49
C GLU A 152 28.84 -14.98 -5.20
N ALA A 153 28.43 -14.98 -3.92
CA ALA A 153 27.13 -14.47 -3.51
C ALA A 153 26.95 -12.98 -3.85
N HIS A 154 27.98 -12.16 -3.62
CA HIS A 154 27.95 -10.73 -3.95
C HIS A 154 27.75 -10.49 -5.46
N VAL A 155 28.37 -11.28 -6.34
CA VAL A 155 28.15 -11.17 -7.79
C VAL A 155 26.68 -11.40 -8.15
N VAL A 156 26.01 -12.38 -7.52
CA VAL A 156 24.58 -12.61 -7.73
C VAL A 156 23.75 -11.41 -7.32
N LEU A 157 24.01 -10.83 -6.14
CA LEU A 157 23.32 -9.62 -5.66
C LEU A 157 23.53 -8.43 -6.60
N VAL A 158 24.73 -8.29 -7.18
CA VAL A 158 25.05 -7.25 -8.17
C VAL A 158 24.18 -7.39 -9.42
N VAL A 159 24.04 -8.61 -9.93
CA VAL A 159 23.17 -8.88 -11.09
C VAL A 159 21.71 -8.56 -10.75
N LYS A 160 21.23 -8.94 -9.57
CA LYS A 160 19.84 -8.69 -9.15
C LYS A 160 19.49 -7.20 -9.11
N TYR A 161 20.32 -6.35 -8.49
CA TYR A 161 19.99 -4.92 -8.44
C TYR A 161 20.08 -4.28 -9.83
N LYS A 162 21.02 -4.69 -10.69
CA LYS A 162 21.13 -4.17 -12.06
C LYS A 162 19.91 -4.53 -12.90
N ASN A 163 19.42 -5.76 -12.79
CA ASN A 163 18.21 -6.19 -13.48
C ASN A 163 16.99 -5.38 -12.98
N ALA A 164 16.91 -5.10 -11.68
CA ALA A 164 15.85 -4.26 -11.13
C ALA A 164 15.94 -2.79 -11.57
N GLU A 165 17.16 -2.22 -11.69
CA GLU A 165 17.36 -0.89 -12.29
C GLU A 165 16.87 -0.85 -13.74
N LEU A 166 17.19 -1.87 -14.54
CA LEU A 166 16.72 -1.97 -15.93
C LEU A 166 15.20 -2.09 -16.02
N ALA A 167 14.59 -2.99 -15.25
CA ALA A 167 13.14 -3.18 -15.24
C ALA A 167 12.41 -1.91 -14.77
N LEU A 168 12.99 -1.16 -13.83
CA LEU A 168 12.43 0.12 -13.36
C LEU A 168 12.47 1.20 -14.46
N VAL A 169 13.52 1.24 -15.28
CA VAL A 169 13.60 2.14 -16.45
C VAL A 169 12.51 1.78 -17.46
N GLN A 170 12.40 0.51 -17.83
CA GLN A 170 11.39 0.03 -18.78
C GLN A 170 9.97 0.32 -18.30
N LEU A 171 9.68 0.05 -17.03
CA LEU A 171 8.37 0.39 -16.46
C LEU A 171 8.12 1.90 -16.45
N SER A 172 9.15 2.71 -16.19
CA SER A 172 9.04 4.18 -16.20
C SER A 172 8.71 4.73 -17.58
N GLU A 173 9.27 4.14 -18.64
CA GLU A 173 8.98 4.53 -20.03
C GLU A 173 7.51 4.28 -20.35
N VAL A 174 7.02 3.06 -20.14
CA VAL A 174 5.62 2.72 -20.45
C VAL A 174 4.63 3.49 -19.55
N VAL A 175 4.99 3.82 -18.30
CA VAL A 175 4.16 4.68 -17.46
C VAL A 175 4.07 6.11 -18.00
N GLU A 176 5.13 6.65 -18.60
CA GLU A 176 5.06 7.96 -19.27
C GLU A 176 4.18 7.90 -20.53
N ASP A 177 4.22 6.80 -21.28
CA ASP A 177 3.30 6.57 -22.41
C ASP A 177 1.83 6.52 -21.92
N LYS A 178 1.55 5.76 -20.84
CA LYS A 178 0.21 5.71 -20.24
C LYS A 178 -0.26 7.04 -19.68
N LYS A 179 0.65 7.88 -19.20
CA LYS A 179 0.36 9.24 -18.79
C LYS A 179 0.03 10.14 -19.96
N PHE A 180 0.73 9.99 -21.09
CA PHE A 180 0.39 10.67 -22.33
C PHE A 180 -0.99 10.23 -22.82
N GLU A 181 -1.24 8.93 -22.96
CA GLU A 181 -2.53 8.36 -23.39
C GLU A 181 -3.68 8.85 -22.50
N TRP A 182 -3.50 8.86 -21.18
CA TRP A 182 -4.54 9.33 -20.26
C TRP A 182 -4.84 10.83 -20.47
N ARG A 183 -3.82 11.67 -20.64
CA ARG A 183 -3.99 13.11 -20.93
C ARG A 183 -4.62 13.34 -22.30
N PHE A 184 -4.20 12.59 -23.31
CA PHE A 184 -4.76 12.62 -24.65
C PHE A 184 -6.23 12.20 -24.62
N GLY A 185 -6.54 11.12 -23.90
CA GLY A 185 -7.90 10.64 -23.68
C GLY A 185 -8.81 11.67 -23.04
N GLN A 186 -8.33 12.35 -21.99
CA GLN A 186 -9.06 13.42 -21.32
C GLN A 186 -9.32 14.62 -22.25
N ALA A 187 -8.31 15.06 -22.99
CA ALA A 187 -8.44 16.16 -23.96
C ALA A 187 -9.36 15.78 -25.13
N GLY A 188 -9.24 14.55 -25.63
CA GLY A 188 -10.06 14.00 -26.70
C GLY A 188 -11.52 13.87 -26.30
N GLN A 189 -11.83 13.40 -25.09
CA GLN A 189 -13.19 13.37 -24.56
C GLN A 189 -13.80 14.78 -24.47
N ALA A 190 -13.04 15.77 -24.00
CA ALA A 190 -13.49 17.16 -23.98
C ALA A 190 -13.78 17.69 -25.40
N ALA A 191 -12.96 17.34 -26.39
CA ALA A 191 -13.19 17.70 -27.79
C ALA A 191 -14.40 16.97 -28.40
N LEU A 192 -14.57 15.67 -28.12
CA LEU A 192 -15.66 14.84 -28.65
C LEU A 192 -17.03 15.20 -28.06
N GLN A 193 -17.08 15.60 -26.78
CA GLN A 193 -18.30 16.17 -26.17
C GLN A 193 -18.79 17.41 -26.92
N ASN A 194 -17.88 18.18 -27.52
CA ASN A 194 -18.23 19.35 -28.33
C ASN A 194 -18.59 18.99 -29.79
N LEU A 195 -18.26 17.79 -30.26
CA LEU A 195 -18.37 17.38 -31.66
C LEU A 195 -19.42 16.28 -31.93
N ASN A 196 -20.04 15.71 -30.89
CA ASN A 196 -21.11 14.69 -30.98
C ASN A 196 -20.76 13.51 -31.91
N ALA A 197 -19.47 13.16 -31.98
CA ALA A 197 -18.94 12.21 -32.97
C ALA A 197 -18.66 10.84 -32.34
N THR A 198 -19.49 9.85 -32.66
CA THR A 198 -19.33 8.44 -32.26
C THR A 198 -18.03 7.82 -32.81
N SER A 199 -17.52 8.31 -33.94
CA SER A 199 -16.31 7.79 -34.59
C SER A 199 -15.01 8.07 -33.84
N GLY A 200 -14.94 9.13 -33.02
CA GLY A 200 -13.77 9.40 -32.19
C GLY A 200 -13.66 8.47 -30.98
N GLN A 201 -14.76 7.87 -30.55
CA GLN A 201 -14.80 7.01 -29.36
C GLN A 201 -14.13 5.65 -29.59
N GLU A 202 -14.29 5.07 -30.79
CA GLU A 202 -13.70 3.77 -31.15
C GLU A 202 -12.18 3.84 -31.29
N LEU A 203 -11.67 4.89 -31.93
CA LEU A 203 -10.22 5.14 -32.07
C LEU A 203 -9.55 5.36 -30.70
N LEU A 204 -10.24 6.06 -29.80
CA LEU A 204 -9.77 6.29 -28.42
C LEU A 204 -9.67 4.96 -27.65
N ASN A 205 -10.66 4.08 -27.81
CA ASN A 205 -10.70 2.79 -27.13
C ASN A 205 -9.62 1.83 -27.67
N GLN A 206 -9.36 1.81 -28.98
CA GLN A 206 -8.28 1.01 -29.57
C GLN A 206 -6.89 1.48 -29.16
N MET A 207 -6.70 2.80 -28.96
CA MET A 207 -5.44 3.37 -28.49
C MET A 207 -5.14 3.01 -27.02
N LEU A 208 -6.17 2.81 -26.19
CA LEU A 208 -6.03 2.51 -24.75
C LEU A 208 -5.89 1.00 -24.46
N ALA A 209 -6.17 0.15 -25.45
CA ALA A 209 -6.10 -1.31 -25.32
C ALA A 209 -4.68 -1.77 -25.63
N ASP A 210 -3.83 -1.83 -24.61
CA ASP A 210 -2.40 -2.01 -24.83
C ASP A 210 -1.81 -3.10 -23.94
N GLU A 211 -1.41 -4.20 -24.58
CA GLU A 211 -0.88 -5.41 -23.96
C GLU A 211 0.58 -5.24 -23.50
N ALA A 212 1.29 -4.27 -24.07
CA ALA A 212 2.69 -3.99 -23.76
C ALA A 212 2.90 -3.56 -22.30
N PHE A 213 1.98 -2.76 -21.73
CA PHE A 213 2.06 -2.33 -20.34
C PHE A 213 1.93 -3.50 -19.37
N ASP A 214 0.99 -4.40 -19.60
CA ASP A 214 0.80 -5.55 -18.72
C ASP A 214 2.04 -6.48 -18.74
N SER A 215 2.60 -6.76 -19.92
CA SER A 215 3.83 -7.55 -20.03
C SER A 215 5.02 -6.90 -19.32
N VAL A 216 5.22 -5.58 -19.45
CA VAL A 216 6.32 -4.86 -18.81
C VAL A 216 6.12 -4.78 -17.28
N ARG A 217 4.89 -4.54 -16.83
CA ARG A 217 4.53 -4.56 -15.41
C ARG A 217 4.77 -5.93 -14.78
N ASP A 218 4.38 -7.00 -15.47
CA ASP A 218 4.50 -8.35 -14.95
C ASP A 218 5.98 -8.79 -14.87
N ASN A 219 6.79 -8.45 -15.89
CA ASN A 219 8.24 -8.62 -15.84
C ASN A 219 8.86 -7.84 -14.66
N PHE A 220 8.47 -6.57 -14.50
CA PHE A 220 8.93 -5.74 -13.38
C PHE A 220 8.58 -6.38 -12.04
N ASN A 221 7.33 -6.82 -11.86
CA ASN A 221 6.89 -7.45 -10.62
C ASN A 221 7.69 -8.71 -10.31
N GLN A 222 7.96 -9.55 -11.31
CA GLN A 222 8.80 -10.74 -11.14
C GLN A 222 10.21 -10.38 -10.66
N VAL A 223 10.90 -9.48 -11.38
CA VAL A 223 12.26 -9.03 -11.03
C VAL A 223 12.28 -8.39 -9.63
N PHE A 224 11.25 -7.61 -9.31
CA PHE A 224 11.15 -6.93 -8.02
C PHE A 224 10.86 -7.88 -6.86
N SER A 225 10.02 -8.90 -7.07
CA SER A 225 9.78 -9.94 -6.07
C SER A 225 11.04 -10.74 -5.77
N GLU A 226 11.84 -11.06 -6.79
CA GLU A 226 13.15 -11.68 -6.60
C GLU A 226 14.10 -10.77 -5.78
N LEU A 227 14.10 -9.46 -6.07
CA LEU A 227 14.89 -8.49 -5.32
C LEU A 227 14.41 -8.34 -3.86
N GLU A 228 13.10 -8.28 -3.63
CA GLU A 228 12.52 -8.19 -2.28
C GLU A 228 12.84 -9.44 -1.45
N MET A 229 12.80 -10.62 -2.06
CA MET A 229 13.20 -11.87 -1.40
C MET A 229 14.69 -11.85 -0.99
N GLU A 230 15.58 -11.37 -1.86
CA GLU A 230 17.01 -11.25 -1.51
C GLU A 230 17.25 -10.14 -0.47
N ALA A 231 16.54 -9.02 -0.56
CA ALA A 231 16.60 -7.96 0.44
C ALA A 231 16.14 -8.46 1.82
N GLU A 232 15.09 -9.27 1.85
CA GLU A 232 14.60 -9.89 3.07
C GLU A 232 15.61 -10.89 3.64
N LYS A 233 16.25 -11.72 2.81
CA LYS A 233 17.34 -12.59 3.26
C LYS A 233 18.47 -11.78 3.90
N LEU A 234 18.93 -10.72 3.24
CA LEU A 234 19.95 -9.81 3.78
C LEU A 234 19.52 -9.17 5.11
N SER A 235 18.25 -8.77 5.23
CA SER A 235 17.72 -8.17 6.47
C SER A 235 17.54 -9.19 7.59
N ARG A 236 17.25 -10.46 7.28
CA ARG A 236 17.09 -11.55 8.25
C ARG A 236 18.42 -12.16 8.67
N THR A 237 19.47 -12.04 7.86
CA THR A 237 20.84 -12.40 8.22
C THR A 237 21.41 -11.37 9.20
N SER A 238 20.86 -11.32 10.41
CA SER A 238 21.44 -10.62 11.56
C SER A 238 22.49 -11.47 12.29
N THR A 239 22.55 -12.77 11.97
CA THR A 239 23.49 -13.73 12.55
C THR A 239 23.96 -14.70 11.48
N LEU A 240 25.28 -14.74 11.24
CA LEU A 240 25.91 -15.86 10.53
C LEU A 240 26.27 -16.91 11.56
N SER A 241 25.51 -18.00 11.60
CA SER A 241 25.78 -19.19 12.40
C SER A 241 26.69 -20.11 11.59
N PHE A 242 27.92 -20.32 12.06
CA PHE A 242 28.82 -21.31 11.50
C PHE A 242 28.58 -22.67 12.18
N GLU A 243 28.79 -23.78 11.47
CA GLU A 243 28.62 -25.16 12.01
C GLU A 243 29.41 -25.41 13.31
N ASP A 244 30.42 -24.59 13.60
CA ASP A 244 31.26 -24.63 14.81
C ASP A 244 30.71 -23.82 16.01
N GLY A 245 29.44 -23.37 15.96
CA GLY A 245 28.80 -22.65 17.06
C GLY A 245 29.22 -21.18 17.22
N MET A 246 29.96 -20.63 16.25
CA MET A 246 30.24 -19.18 16.18
C MET A 246 29.05 -18.44 15.56
N THR A 247 28.55 -17.42 16.24
CA THR A 247 27.54 -16.48 15.73
C THR A 247 28.15 -15.10 15.58
N ILE A 248 28.26 -14.58 14.35
CA ILE A 248 28.65 -13.18 14.13
C ILE A 248 27.37 -12.33 14.19
N ASP A 249 27.29 -11.44 15.17
CA ASP A 249 26.21 -10.46 15.31
C ASP A 249 26.40 -9.31 14.31
N LEU A 250 25.53 -9.26 13.31
CA LEU A 250 25.50 -8.25 12.25
C LEU A 250 24.53 -7.11 12.56
N ALA A 251 23.99 -7.02 13.79
CA ALA A 251 23.06 -5.96 14.21
C ALA A 251 23.63 -4.53 14.08
N SER A 252 24.95 -4.39 13.91
CA SER A 252 25.63 -3.12 13.61
C SER A 252 25.48 -2.68 12.13
N ILE A 253 25.04 -3.55 11.24
CA ILE A 253 24.74 -3.25 9.83
C ILE A 253 23.24 -2.94 9.71
N ARG A 254 22.76 -1.93 10.44
CA ARG A 254 21.42 -1.40 10.18
C ARG A 254 21.40 -0.75 8.80
N ILE A 255 20.43 -1.17 7.99
CA ILE A 255 19.93 -0.38 6.88
C ILE A 255 18.96 0.60 7.54
N ASP A 256 19.30 1.90 7.51
CA ASP A 256 18.38 2.93 7.96
C ASP A 256 17.14 2.88 7.09
N ASN A 257 16.05 2.37 7.65
CA ASN A 257 14.73 2.59 7.09
C ASN A 257 14.46 4.08 7.22
N THR A 258 14.58 4.82 6.12
CA THR A 258 14.09 6.20 6.02
C THR A 258 12.57 6.19 6.07
N GLU A 259 12.03 5.91 7.24
CA GLU A 259 10.61 6.02 7.59
C GLU A 259 10.50 6.88 8.86
N THR A 260 11.15 8.05 8.85
CA THR A 260 10.91 9.11 9.84
C THR A 260 11.25 10.46 9.23
N ALA A 261 10.47 10.87 8.24
CA ALA A 261 10.44 12.26 7.78
C ALA A 261 9.03 12.61 7.30
N ARG A 262 8.08 12.58 8.25
CA ARG A 262 6.79 13.31 8.24
C ARG A 262 5.97 12.90 9.47
N SER A 263 6.23 13.60 10.56
CA SER A 263 5.27 13.86 11.64
C SER A 263 5.31 15.33 11.95
#